data_AF-A0ABD1DTM3-F1
#
_entry.id   AF-A0ABD1DTM3-F1
#
_cell.length_a   1.000
_cell.length_b   1.000
_cell.length_c   1.000
_cell.angle_alpha   90.00
_cell.angle_beta   90.00
_cell.angle_gamma   90.00
#
_symmetry.space_group_name_H-M   'P 1'
#
loop_
_entity.id
_entity.type
_entity.pdbx_description
1 polymer ?
#
loop_
_entity_poly.entity_id
_entity_poly.type
_entity_poly.pdbx_seq_one_letter_code
_entity_poly.pdbx_strand_id
1 'polypeptide(L)'
;MTEHFMEFFKTSGFWQHCYGSIDFLNYLKLQRHIEANGNGKEPPFKLGVVSNFDPRLDVLLRNMKINHYFDFVLNSYDVGFMKPTKEIFATAMKASELKDLKPSECLHIGATPATDYFGARNAGWYGLLVHEKSAEDLTRKYGQLVDDNHVFSSLFDIHKKISNDYMKW
;
A
#
# COMPACT_ATOMS: atom_id res chain seq x y z
N MET A 1 -26.43 -4.33 -19.47
CA MET A 1 -26.19 -3.14 -18.61
C MET A 1 -25.12 -3.43 -17.55
N THR A 2 -25.18 -4.58 -16.87
CA THR A 2 -24.21 -5.03 -15.86
C THR A 2 -22.79 -5.26 -16.40
N GLU A 3 -22.62 -5.90 -17.57
CA GLU A 3 -21.28 -6.11 -18.16
C GLU A 3 -20.57 -4.79 -18.50
N HIS A 4 -21.30 -3.81 -19.04
CA HIS A 4 -20.74 -2.50 -19.39
C HIS A 4 -20.23 -1.75 -18.16
N PHE A 5 -20.96 -1.82 -17.04
CA PHE A 5 -20.49 -1.28 -15.76
C PHE A 5 -19.25 -2.02 -15.24
N MET A 6 -19.24 -3.35 -15.35
CA MET A 6 -18.10 -4.17 -14.92
C MET A 6 -16.83 -3.90 -15.73
N GLU A 7 -16.96 -3.59 -17.02
CA GLU A 7 -15.86 -3.14 -17.87
C GLU A 7 -15.41 -1.72 -17.55
N PHE A 8 -16.35 -0.78 -17.41
CA PHE A 8 -16.03 0.61 -17.06
C PHE A 8 -15.29 0.75 -15.72
N PHE A 9 -15.70 -0.05 -14.73
CA PHE A 9 -15.07 -0.13 -13.41
C PHE A 9 -13.62 -0.67 -13.44
N LYS A 10 -13.12 -1.17 -14.57
CA LYS A 10 -11.71 -1.57 -14.72
C LYS A 10 -10.83 -0.44 -15.29
N THR A 11 -11.41 0.72 -15.59
CA THR A 11 -10.75 1.77 -16.36
C THR A 11 -10.54 3.04 -15.55
N SER A 12 -9.73 3.94 -16.10
CA SER A 12 -9.54 5.29 -15.55
C SER A 12 -10.79 6.18 -15.62
N GLY A 13 -11.88 5.70 -16.22
CA GLY A 13 -13.18 6.39 -16.17
C GLY A 13 -13.85 6.30 -14.79
N PHE A 14 -13.48 5.30 -13.98
CA PHE A 14 -13.98 5.12 -12.61
C PHE A 14 -12.89 5.32 -11.56
N TRP A 15 -11.65 5.00 -11.91
CA TRP A 15 -10.51 5.07 -11.01
C TRP A 15 -9.58 6.22 -11.38
N GLN A 16 -9.10 6.92 -10.36
CA GLN A 16 -8.07 7.94 -10.50
C GLN A 16 -6.92 7.66 -9.54
N HIS A 17 -5.73 8.06 -9.95
CA HIS A 17 -4.58 8.02 -9.05
C HIS A 17 -4.77 9.01 -7.91
N CYS A 18 -4.40 8.61 -6.70
CA CYS A 18 -4.19 9.56 -5.62
C CYS A 18 -3.12 10.58 -6.04
N TYR A 19 -3.27 11.83 -5.61
CA TYR A 19 -2.28 12.87 -5.88
C TYR A 19 -0.87 12.44 -5.40
N GLY A 20 0.12 12.56 -6.30
CA GLY A 20 1.50 12.13 -6.06
C GLY A 20 1.81 10.64 -6.26
N SER A 21 0.84 9.81 -6.68
CA SER A 21 1.06 8.35 -6.83
C SER A 21 2.24 8.01 -7.76
N ILE A 22 2.25 8.59 -8.96
CA ILE A 22 3.23 8.25 -9.99
C ILE A 22 4.63 8.73 -9.59
N ASP A 23 4.75 9.95 -9.06
CA ASP A 23 6.03 10.49 -8.61
C ASP A 23 6.60 9.69 -7.45
N PHE A 24 5.75 9.29 -6.50
CA PHE A 24 6.18 8.48 -5.37
C PHE A 24 6.62 7.07 -5.81
N LEU A 25 5.87 6.42 -6.70
CA LEU A 25 6.26 5.11 -7.24
C LEU A 25 7.56 5.17 -8.05
N ASN A 26 7.75 6.23 -8.84
CA ASN A 26 9.00 6.48 -9.56
C ASN A 26 10.18 6.69 -8.60
N TYR A 27 9.97 7.48 -7.54
CA TYR A 27 10.98 7.69 -6.49
C TYR A 27 11.39 6.36 -5.85
N LEU A 28 10.43 5.54 -5.41
CA LEU A 28 10.72 4.24 -4.79
C LEU A 28 11.45 3.29 -5.75
N LYS A 29 11.05 3.25 -7.03
CA LYS A 29 11.73 2.47 -8.06
C LYS A 29 13.19 2.93 -8.26
N LEU A 30 13.44 4.24 -8.24
CA LEU A 30 14.78 4.80 -8.34
C LEU A 30 15.64 4.43 -7.12
N GLN A 31 15.11 4.56 -5.91
CA GLN A 31 15.84 4.17 -4.69
C GLN A 31 16.27 2.70 -4.73
N ARG A 32 15.35 1.81 -5.14
CA ARG A 32 15.67 0.38 -5.33
C ARG A 32 16.85 0.16 -6.29
N HIS A 33 16.92 0.92 -7.37
CA HIS A 33 17.99 0.77 -8.37
C HIS A 33 19.33 1.31 -7.87
N ILE A 34 19.33 2.46 -7.19
CA ILE A 34 20.55 3.08 -6.64
C ILE A 34 21.19 2.15 -5.61
N GLU A 35 20.41 1.61 -4.68
CA GLU A 35 20.92 0.77 -3.60
C GLU A 35 21.38 -0.62 -4.09
N ALA A 36 20.67 -1.20 -5.07
CA ALA A 36 21.08 -2.48 -5.68
C ALA A 36 22.44 -2.36 -6.40
N ASN A 37 22.64 -1.29 -7.17
CA ASN A 37 23.88 -1.05 -7.90
C ASN A 37 25.07 -0.70 -6.99
N GLY A 38 24.82 -0.05 -5.85
CA GLY A 38 25.86 0.33 -4.88
C GLY A 38 26.49 -0.87 -4.16
N ASN A 39 25.74 -1.97 -4.00
CA ASN A 39 26.14 -3.12 -3.17
C ASN A 39 26.21 -4.46 -3.91
N GLY A 40 25.81 -4.54 -5.19
CA GLY A 40 25.76 -5.80 -5.97
C GLY A 40 24.81 -6.85 -5.39
N LYS A 41 23.81 -6.43 -4.61
CA LYS A 41 22.86 -7.27 -3.86
C LYS A 41 21.43 -7.11 -4.38
N GLU A 42 20.54 -7.98 -3.89
CA GLU A 42 19.08 -7.88 -4.08
C GLU A 42 18.53 -6.47 -3.74
N PRO A 43 17.40 -6.07 -4.35
CA PRO A 43 16.79 -4.77 -4.08
C PRO A 43 16.51 -4.60 -2.57
N PRO A 44 16.71 -3.39 -2.03
CA PRO A 44 16.66 -3.13 -0.58
C PRO A 44 15.28 -3.36 0.05
N PHE A 45 14.23 -3.29 -0.77
CA PHE A 45 12.87 -3.61 -0.39
C PHE A 45 12.07 -4.07 -1.61
N LYS A 46 10.92 -4.68 -1.35
CA LYS A 46 9.94 -5.11 -2.34
C LYS A 46 8.71 -4.23 -2.24
N LEU A 47 8.06 -3.99 -3.37
CA LEU A 47 6.80 -3.26 -3.46
C LEU A 47 5.70 -4.23 -3.83
N GLY A 48 4.61 -4.22 -3.08
CA GLY A 48 3.48 -5.10 -3.36
C GLY A 48 2.14 -4.40 -3.16
N VAL A 49 1.12 -4.96 -3.79
CA VAL A 49 -0.28 -4.57 -3.56
C VAL A 49 -0.95 -5.62 -2.68
N VAL A 50 -1.60 -5.19 -1.60
CA VAL A 50 -2.45 -6.05 -0.76
C VAL A 50 -3.84 -5.44 -0.70
N SER A 51 -4.82 -6.06 -1.35
CA SER A 51 -6.15 -5.46 -1.51
C SER A 51 -7.29 -6.42 -1.17
N ASN A 52 -8.31 -5.88 -0.49
CA ASN A 52 -9.60 -6.55 -0.34
C ASN A 52 -10.43 -6.20 -1.56
N PHE A 53 -10.23 -6.91 -2.66
CA PHE A 53 -10.84 -6.58 -3.95
C PHE A 53 -11.45 -7.81 -4.60
N ASP A 54 -12.10 -7.60 -5.74
CA ASP A 54 -12.59 -8.68 -6.58
C ASP A 54 -11.49 -9.13 -7.58
N PRO A 55 -11.69 -10.23 -8.35
CA PRO A 55 -10.68 -10.79 -9.26
C PRO A 55 -10.12 -9.84 -10.32
N ARG A 56 -10.71 -8.66 -10.53
CA ARG A 56 -10.30 -7.70 -11.56
C ARG A 56 -9.10 -6.84 -11.15
N LEU A 57 -8.56 -6.98 -9.94
CA LEU A 57 -7.48 -6.13 -9.41
C LEU A 57 -6.28 -6.02 -10.37
N ASP A 58 -5.77 -7.14 -10.87
CA ASP A 58 -4.61 -7.13 -11.77
C ASP A 58 -4.91 -6.42 -13.11
N VAL A 59 -6.10 -6.63 -13.68
CA VAL A 59 -6.54 -5.93 -14.90
C VAL A 59 -6.65 -4.43 -14.64
N LEU A 60 -7.20 -4.03 -13.49
CA LEU A 60 -7.30 -2.62 -13.10
C LEU A 60 -5.90 -1.98 -12.98
N LEU A 61 -4.96 -2.62 -12.29
CA LEU A 61 -3.59 -2.10 -12.15
C LEU A 61 -2.87 -1.95 -13.50
N ARG A 62 -3.12 -2.87 -14.43
CA ARG A 62 -2.60 -2.79 -15.82
C ARG A 62 -3.23 -1.65 -16.59
N ASN A 63 -4.55 -1.47 -16.52
CA ASN A 63 -5.26 -0.37 -17.17
C ASN A 63 -4.87 1.00 -16.61
N MET A 64 -4.60 1.05 -15.30
CA MET A 64 -4.06 2.23 -14.62
C MET A 64 -2.54 2.40 -14.83
N LYS A 65 -1.90 1.52 -15.62
CA LYS A 65 -0.48 1.57 -15.98
C LYS A 65 0.47 1.66 -14.79
N ILE A 66 0.13 1.03 -13.66
CA ILE A 66 0.97 1.00 -12.46
C ILE A 66 1.38 -0.41 -12.04
N ASN A 67 0.86 -1.45 -12.69
CA ASN A 67 1.20 -2.83 -12.34
C ASN A 67 2.72 -3.11 -12.34
N HIS A 68 3.45 -2.48 -13.25
CA HIS A 68 4.89 -2.67 -13.45
C HIS A 68 5.79 -2.10 -12.34
N TYR A 69 5.23 -1.42 -11.33
CA TYR A 69 5.99 -0.97 -10.15
C TYR A 69 6.05 -2.03 -9.04
N PHE A 70 5.14 -3.00 -9.06
CA PHE A 70 4.97 -3.95 -7.97
C PHE A 70 5.62 -5.29 -8.32
N ASP A 71 6.32 -5.87 -7.35
CA ASP A 71 6.92 -7.20 -7.41
C ASP A 71 5.87 -8.30 -7.25
N PHE A 72 4.79 -8.01 -6.51
CA PHE A 72 3.68 -8.92 -6.32
C PHE A 72 2.35 -8.19 -6.11
N VAL A 73 1.24 -8.88 -6.42
CA VAL A 73 -0.12 -8.41 -6.19
C VAL A 73 -0.89 -9.50 -5.46
N LEU A 74 -1.35 -9.21 -4.25
CA LEU A 74 -2.19 -10.09 -3.44
C LEU A 74 -3.60 -9.53 -3.35
N ASN A 75 -4.52 -10.33 -3.84
CA ASN A 75 -5.94 -10.09 -3.76
C ASN A 75 -6.56 -11.02 -2.71
N SER A 76 -7.42 -10.49 -1.85
CA SER A 76 -8.10 -11.32 -0.84
C SER A 76 -8.91 -12.46 -1.45
N TYR A 77 -9.44 -12.27 -2.67
CA TYR A 77 -10.15 -13.31 -3.41
C TYR A 77 -9.26 -14.54 -3.69
N ASP A 78 -8.02 -14.30 -4.11
CA ASP A 78 -7.09 -15.37 -4.50
C ASP A 78 -6.40 -16.01 -3.29
N VAL A 79 -6.16 -15.22 -2.23
CA VAL A 79 -5.43 -15.65 -1.03
C VAL A 79 -6.35 -16.31 0.01
N GLY A 80 -7.67 -16.07 -0.06
CA GLY A 80 -8.66 -16.62 0.89
C GLY A 80 -8.72 -15.90 2.24
N PHE A 81 -7.89 -14.89 2.46
CA PHE A 81 -7.87 -14.04 3.65
C PHE A 81 -7.98 -12.57 3.24
N MET A 82 -8.69 -11.78 4.04
CA MET A 82 -8.86 -10.34 3.81
C MET A 82 -8.28 -9.53 4.96
N LYS A 83 -7.78 -8.33 4.69
CA LYS A 83 -7.45 -7.37 5.76
C LYS A 83 -8.72 -7.13 6.61
N PRO A 84 -8.64 -7.10 7.95
CA PRO A 84 -7.44 -6.91 8.77
C PRO A 84 -6.79 -8.20 9.29
N THR A 85 -7.13 -9.40 8.78
CA THR A 85 -6.60 -10.63 9.36
C THR A 85 -5.08 -10.72 9.17
N LYS A 86 -4.35 -11.30 10.13
CA LYS A 86 -2.87 -11.31 10.11
C LYS A 86 -2.31 -12.16 8.96
N GLU A 87 -3.09 -13.13 8.49
CA GLU A 87 -2.73 -14.10 7.46
C GLU A 87 -2.47 -13.44 6.10
N ILE A 88 -3.20 -12.37 5.75
CA ILE A 88 -2.95 -11.68 4.47
C ILE A 88 -1.62 -10.92 4.51
N PHE A 89 -1.26 -10.32 5.65
CA PHE A 89 0.03 -9.65 5.85
C PHE A 89 1.17 -10.66 5.89
N ALA A 90 0.99 -11.80 6.57
CA ALA A 90 1.97 -12.89 6.55
C ALA A 90 2.17 -13.47 5.15
N THR A 91 1.11 -13.58 4.35
CA THR A 91 1.21 -13.98 2.94
C THR A 91 1.97 -12.94 2.12
N ALA A 92 1.78 -11.65 2.36
CA ALA A 92 2.54 -10.58 1.73
C ALA A 92 4.04 -10.67 2.04
N MET A 93 4.42 -10.95 3.30
CA MET A 93 5.82 -11.18 3.66
C MET A 93 6.41 -12.36 2.88
N LYS A 94 5.68 -13.47 2.74
CA LYS A 94 6.13 -14.63 1.96
C LYS A 94 6.27 -14.30 0.47
N ALA A 95 5.31 -13.57 -0.10
CA ALA A 95 5.32 -13.15 -1.51
C ALA A 95 6.45 -12.16 -1.84
N SER A 96 7.01 -11.48 -0.83
CA SER A 96 8.19 -10.62 -1.03
C SER A 96 9.46 -11.42 -1.37
N GLU A 97 9.51 -12.70 -0.99
CA GLU A 97 10.69 -13.58 -1.12
C GLU A 97 11.95 -13.09 -0.37
N LEU A 98 11.83 -12.03 0.45
CA LEU A 98 12.91 -11.54 1.29
C LEU A 98 13.17 -12.52 2.44
N LYS A 99 14.44 -12.90 2.60
CA LYS A 99 14.87 -13.78 3.71
C LYS A 99 14.87 -13.03 5.03
N ASP A 100 14.46 -13.72 6.09
CA ASP A 100 14.48 -13.22 7.48
C ASP A 100 13.73 -11.90 7.73
N LEU A 101 12.79 -11.55 6.83
CA LEU A 101 11.97 -10.34 6.94
C LEU A 101 11.11 -10.38 8.21
N LYS A 102 11.18 -9.31 9.01
CA LYS A 102 10.38 -9.14 10.23
C LYS A 102 9.15 -8.27 9.97
N PRO A 103 8.05 -8.47 10.72
CA PRO A 103 6.89 -7.59 10.63
C PRO A 103 7.24 -6.10 10.81
N SER A 104 8.17 -5.79 11.72
CA SER A 104 8.64 -4.43 12.01
C SER A 104 9.46 -3.80 10.89
N GLU A 105 9.74 -4.52 9.79
CA GLU A 105 10.43 -4.01 8.61
C GLU A 105 9.44 -3.80 7.44
N CYS A 106 8.15 -4.04 7.68
CA CYS A 106 7.10 -3.91 6.69
C CYS A 106 6.27 -2.66 6.93
N LEU A 107 5.86 -2.00 5.85
CA LEU A 107 4.96 -0.85 5.88
C LEU A 107 3.78 -1.11 4.93
N HIS A 108 2.56 -0.92 5.44
CA HIS A 108 1.36 -0.85 4.61
C HIS A 108 0.85 0.59 4.52
N ILE A 109 0.55 1.05 3.31
CA ILE A 109 -0.06 2.36 3.05
C ILE A 109 -1.45 2.12 2.45
N GLY A 110 -2.49 2.63 3.08
CA GLY A 110 -3.85 2.48 2.59
C GLY A 110 -4.77 3.61 3.01
N ALA A 111 -6.07 3.40 2.88
CA ALA A 111 -7.07 4.46 3.10
C ALA A 111 -8.13 4.07 4.13
N THR A 112 -8.21 2.80 4.54
CA THR A 112 -9.24 2.35 5.49
C THR A 112 -8.60 2.07 6.84
N PRO A 113 -8.86 2.89 7.89
CA PRO A 113 -8.22 2.73 9.19
C PRO A 113 -8.35 1.32 9.78
N ALA A 114 -9.54 0.72 9.73
CA ALA A 114 -9.79 -0.62 10.24
C ALA A 114 -8.90 -1.70 9.59
N THR A 115 -8.75 -1.67 8.26
CA THR A 115 -8.09 -2.74 7.51
C THR A 115 -6.64 -2.45 7.20
N ASP A 116 -6.32 -1.22 6.84
CA ASP A 116 -4.99 -0.82 6.35
C ASP A 116 -4.08 -0.33 7.48
N TYR A 117 -4.62 0.39 8.46
CA TYR A 117 -3.81 0.94 9.55
C TYR A 117 -3.76 0.02 10.76
N PHE A 118 -4.91 -0.24 11.37
CA PHE A 118 -5.00 -1.12 12.53
C PHE A 118 -4.70 -2.57 12.15
N GLY A 119 -5.16 -3.05 10.98
CA GLY A 119 -4.82 -4.37 10.47
C GLY A 119 -3.32 -4.58 10.36
N ALA A 120 -2.60 -3.65 9.72
CA ALA A 120 -1.15 -3.72 9.57
C ALA A 120 -0.45 -3.67 10.94
N ARG A 121 -0.81 -2.70 11.80
CA ARG A 121 -0.21 -2.56 13.13
C ARG A 121 -0.46 -3.77 14.03
N ASN A 122 -1.63 -4.37 13.98
CA ASN A 122 -1.95 -5.59 14.72
C ASN A 122 -1.17 -6.82 14.20
N ALA A 123 -0.74 -6.80 12.93
CA ALA A 123 0.19 -7.77 12.36
C ALA A 123 1.67 -7.46 12.66
N GLY A 124 1.96 -6.36 13.35
CA GLY A 124 3.32 -5.92 13.70
C GLY A 124 4.00 -5.07 12.63
N TRP A 125 3.28 -4.67 11.58
CA TRP A 125 3.78 -3.78 10.53
C TRP A 125 3.61 -2.31 10.92
N TYR A 126 4.37 -1.43 10.27
CA TYR A 126 3.99 -0.02 10.20
C TYR A 126 2.76 0.16 9.32
N GLY A 127 1.99 1.20 9.62
CA GLY A 127 0.80 1.56 8.87
C GLY A 127 0.73 3.07 8.70
N LEU A 128 0.54 3.54 7.47
CA LEU A 128 0.24 4.94 7.16
C LEU A 128 -1.11 5.02 6.44
N LEU A 129 -1.81 6.14 6.63
CA LEU A 129 -3.12 6.41 6.05
C LEU A 129 -3.06 7.58 5.09
N VAL A 130 -3.62 7.38 3.90
CA VAL A 130 -4.03 8.46 3.00
C VAL A 130 -5.52 8.67 3.18
N HIS A 131 -5.92 9.79 3.79
CA HIS A 131 -7.30 10.04 4.17
C HIS A 131 -7.62 11.54 4.25
N GLU A 132 -8.85 11.92 3.88
CA GLU A 132 -9.28 13.33 3.88
C GLU A 132 -9.58 13.87 5.29
N LYS A 133 -10.02 12.98 6.19
CA LYS A 133 -10.30 13.31 7.60
C LYS A 133 -9.04 13.36 8.46
N SER A 134 -9.08 14.20 9.49
CA SER A 134 -8.02 14.30 10.50
C SER A 134 -7.88 13.03 11.33
N ALA A 135 -6.71 12.82 11.93
CA ALA A 135 -6.46 11.72 12.84
C ALA A 135 -7.40 11.73 14.07
N GLU A 136 -7.78 12.92 14.55
CA GLU A 136 -8.77 13.08 15.62
C GLU A 136 -10.15 12.54 15.22
N ASP A 137 -10.63 12.93 14.04
CA ASP A 137 -11.92 12.46 13.52
C ASP A 137 -11.94 10.96 13.30
N LEU A 138 -10.84 10.41 12.80
CA LEU A 138 -10.65 8.97 12.63
C LEU A 138 -10.63 8.26 13.98
N THR A 139 -9.89 8.78 14.95
CA THR A 139 -9.82 8.24 16.32
C THR A 139 -11.22 8.18 16.95
N ARG A 140 -11.97 9.28 16.86
CA ARG A 140 -13.35 9.35 17.37
C ARG A 140 -14.27 8.37 16.67
N LYS A 141 -14.15 8.21 15.34
CA LYS A 141 -15.00 7.30 14.55
C LYS A 141 -14.73 5.83 14.86
N TYR A 142 -13.47 5.44 14.99
CA TYR A 142 -13.08 4.03 15.14
C TYR A 142 -12.86 3.60 16.59
N GLY A 143 -12.87 4.53 17.55
CA GLY A 143 -12.69 4.22 18.97
C GLY A 143 -11.28 3.73 19.33
N GLN A 144 -10.31 3.91 18.42
CA GLN A 144 -8.92 3.52 18.58
C GLN A 144 -8.03 4.65 18.08
N LEU A 145 -6.94 4.93 18.80
CA LEU A 145 -6.03 6.04 18.49
C LEU A 145 -5.40 5.87 17.11
N VAL A 146 -5.59 6.87 16.26
CA VAL A 146 -4.84 7.09 15.02
C VAL A 146 -3.86 8.23 15.29
N ASP A 147 -2.58 7.97 15.08
CA ASP A 147 -1.53 8.98 15.25
C ASP A 147 -1.61 10.04 14.14
N ASP A 148 -1.45 11.31 14.50
CA ASP A 148 -1.49 12.42 13.56
C ASP A 148 -0.31 12.42 12.57
N ASN A 149 0.84 11.86 12.96
CA ASN A 149 2.01 11.73 12.10
C ASN A 149 1.85 10.62 11.05
N HIS A 150 0.79 9.80 11.15
CA HIS A 150 0.54 8.69 10.25
C HIS A 150 -0.66 8.90 9.31
N VAL A 151 -1.25 10.10 9.30
CA VAL A 151 -2.36 10.47 8.40
C VAL A 151 -1.93 11.57 7.45
N PHE A 152 -2.14 11.33 6.18
CA PHE A 152 -1.73 12.22 5.09
C PHE A 152 -2.90 12.46 4.13
N SER A 153 -2.97 13.65 3.55
CA SER A 153 -3.96 13.96 2.51
C SER A 153 -3.67 13.26 1.18
N SER A 154 -2.42 12.91 0.92
CA SER A 154 -2.00 12.36 -0.37
C SER A 154 -0.70 11.55 -0.30
N LEU A 155 -0.39 10.80 -1.36
CA LEU A 155 0.91 10.16 -1.53
C LEU A 155 2.03 11.18 -1.78
N PHE A 156 1.72 12.37 -2.30
CA PHE A 156 2.69 13.46 -2.39
C PHE A 156 3.22 13.88 -1.01
N ASP A 157 2.33 13.99 -0.01
CA ASP A 157 2.72 14.38 1.35
C ASP A 157 3.60 13.31 2.02
N ILE A 158 3.27 12.04 1.81
CA ILE A 158 4.10 10.90 2.25
C ILE A 158 5.46 10.95 1.57
N HIS A 159 5.50 11.08 0.25
CA HIS A 159 6.73 11.17 -0.53
C HIS A 159 7.63 12.29 0.01
N LYS A 160 7.08 13.49 0.21
CA LYS A 160 7.81 14.64 0.75
C LYS A 160 8.38 14.36 2.15
N LYS A 161 7.68 13.63 3.00
CA LYS A 161 8.16 13.29 4.35
C LYS A 161 9.27 12.25 4.32
N ILE A 162 9.11 11.20 3.50
CA ILE A 162 10.10 10.13 3.36
C ILE A 162 11.37 10.67 2.70
N SER A 163 11.26 11.45 1.62
CA SER A 163 12.41 11.94 0.86
C SER A 163 13.29 12.93 1.65
N ASN A 164 12.74 13.56 2.68
CA ASN A 164 13.44 14.51 3.54
C ASN A 164 13.79 13.93 4.93
N ASP A 165 13.62 12.62 5.13
CA ASP A 165 13.89 11.93 6.40
C ASP A 165 13.17 12.54 7.62
N TYR A 166 11.94 13.03 7.40
CA TYR A 166 11.09 13.64 8.44
C TYR A 166 9.95 12.73 8.90
N MET A 167 10.01 11.43 8.55
CA MET A 167 8.99 10.46 8.95
C MET A 167 9.14 10.11 10.43
N LYS A 168 8.01 10.06 11.13
CA LYS A 168 7.89 9.50 12.48
C LYS A 168 7.08 8.21 12.37
N TRP A 169 7.47 7.17 13.09
CA TRP A 169 7.00 5.79 12.93
C TRP A 169 6.16 5.30 14.12
#